data_AF-A0A8H4NZM2-F1
#
_entry.id   AF-A0A8H4NZM2-F1
#
_cell.length_a   1.000
_cell.length_b   1.000
_cell.length_c   1.000
_cell.angle_alpha   90.00
_cell.angle_beta   90.00
_cell.angle_gamma   90.00
#
_symmetry.space_group_name_H-M   'P 1'
#
loop_
_entity.id
_entity.type
_entity.pdbx_description
1 polymer ?
#
loop_
_entity_poly.entity_id
_entity_poly.type
_entity_poly.pdbx_seq_one_letter_code
_entity_poly.pdbx_strand_id
1 'polypeptide(L)'
;MKLYFTIVFLLQLASAANTIRWTLHRNCYENDLYRESMIRAVETAKSRSAFAASKIKSLGALDLLNSFRRLANLLVTFDGLKTLGARYEKFAGVEGPIGANSGFADSPEWTGRSNPSNIDFVIYCAPDLARVPDYPEFTYDRAKMRVLASDNPLLQIQKDIEANKFADKEKINLAVTFNAPSTMIENQEEAAKIPDTITVNPVWMATKNQEGELFSSDEKFEKMKKKGALAELKKEWKGDKKATPVDKMFNDLAGTIHHEMFHLSAFGAHLDLPEKSPKAYNWMYNVEMKILDNPELMALLALIFDLKENKKVMVNKDGELK
;
A
#
# COMPACT_ATOMS: atom_id res chain seq x y z
N MET A 1 22.91 -21.42 40.46
CA MET A 1 22.34 -20.18 39.88
C MET A 1 23.15 -19.72 38.65
N LYS A 2 23.28 -20.57 37.61
CA LYS A 2 24.02 -20.26 36.35
C LYS A 2 23.49 -21.04 35.13
N LEU A 3 22.24 -21.52 35.17
CA LEU A 3 21.62 -22.24 34.04
C LEU A 3 20.37 -21.54 33.46
N TYR A 4 19.80 -20.56 34.18
CA TYR A 4 18.60 -19.84 33.73
C TYR A 4 18.90 -18.68 32.76
N PHE A 5 20.12 -18.14 32.77
CA PHE A 5 20.48 -17.02 31.88
C PHE A 5 20.79 -17.44 30.44
N THR A 6 21.22 -18.69 30.21
CA THR A 6 21.54 -19.19 28.87
C THR A 6 20.28 -19.55 28.07
N ILE A 7 19.20 -19.94 28.75
CA ILE A 7 17.91 -20.28 28.10
C ILE A 7 17.14 -19.03 27.67
N VAL A 8 17.27 -17.90 28.39
CA VAL A 8 16.64 -16.63 27.98
C VAL A 8 17.33 -16.01 26.75
N PHE A 9 18.64 -16.23 26.59
CA PHE A 9 19.37 -15.73 25.41
C PHE A 9 19.17 -16.63 24.17
N LEU A 10 18.95 -17.93 24.34
CA LEU A 10 18.61 -18.84 23.24
C LEU A 10 17.12 -18.73 22.81
N LEU A 11 16.23 -18.25 23.68
CA LEU A 11 14.83 -17.95 23.33
C LEU A 11 14.64 -16.58 22.65
N GLN A 12 15.62 -15.68 22.71
CA GLN A 12 15.64 -14.45 21.90
C GLN A 12 16.19 -14.68 20.48
N LEU A 13 16.77 -15.85 20.19
CA LEU A 13 17.22 -16.26 18.86
C LEU A 13 16.23 -17.21 18.16
N ALA A 14 15.08 -17.51 18.78
CA ALA A 14 14.02 -18.36 18.25
C ALA A 14 12.71 -17.60 17.96
N SER A 15 12.77 -16.28 17.76
CA SER A 15 11.77 -15.55 17.00
C SER A 15 12.43 -14.67 15.94
N ALA A 16 13.20 -15.29 15.04
CA ALA A 16 13.15 -14.86 13.64
C ALA A 16 11.73 -15.18 13.13
N ALA A 17 10.73 -14.48 13.67
CA ALA A 17 9.38 -14.49 13.12
C ALA A 17 9.55 -13.98 11.69
N ASN A 18 9.21 -14.80 10.70
CA ASN A 18 9.31 -14.55 9.26
C ASN A 18 9.17 -13.06 8.92
N THR A 19 10.31 -12.35 8.88
CA THR A 19 10.31 -10.94 8.54
C THR A 19 9.91 -10.84 7.08
N ILE A 20 8.85 -10.08 6.80
CA ILE A 20 8.39 -9.89 5.42
C ILE A 20 9.45 -9.06 4.70
N ARG A 21 10.01 -9.60 3.63
CA ARG A 21 11.09 -8.97 2.87
C ARG A 21 10.61 -8.54 1.50
N TRP A 22 11.08 -7.38 1.05
CA TRP A 22 10.69 -6.82 -0.23
C TRP A 22 11.84 -6.30 -1.05
N THR A 23 11.60 -6.12 -2.34
CA THR A 23 12.59 -5.57 -3.26
C THR A 23 11.94 -4.74 -4.39
N LEU A 24 12.78 -4.00 -5.13
CA LEU A 24 12.38 -3.25 -6.31
C LEU A 24 12.72 -4.03 -7.57
N HIS A 25 11.81 -4.06 -8.53
CA HIS A 25 12.15 -4.53 -9.87
C HIS A 25 13.12 -3.55 -10.56
N ARG A 26 13.95 -4.08 -11.47
CA ARG A 26 14.91 -3.32 -12.32
C ARG A 26 14.32 -2.04 -12.89
N ASN A 27 13.12 -2.13 -13.46
CA ASN A 27 12.43 -1.00 -14.09
C ASN A 27 12.08 0.15 -13.13
N CYS A 28 11.88 -0.13 -11.84
CA CYS A 28 11.81 0.93 -10.84
C CYS A 28 13.21 1.45 -10.51
N TYR A 29 14.17 0.54 -10.36
CA TYR A 29 15.49 0.84 -9.82
C TYR A 29 16.36 1.71 -10.74
N GLU A 30 16.36 1.43 -12.05
CA GLU A 30 17.15 2.14 -13.05
C GLU A 30 16.66 3.58 -13.29
N ASN A 31 15.50 3.94 -12.73
CA ASN A 31 14.98 5.29 -12.73
C ASN A 31 15.06 5.87 -11.31
N ASP A 32 15.99 6.81 -11.09
CA ASP A 32 16.25 7.39 -9.76
C ASP A 32 14.98 7.94 -9.09
N LEU A 33 14.15 8.65 -9.86
CA LEU A 33 12.89 9.20 -9.36
C LEU A 33 11.95 8.09 -8.87
N TYR A 34 11.79 7.01 -9.64
CA TYR A 34 10.91 5.91 -9.26
C TYR A 34 11.46 5.15 -8.07
N ARG A 35 12.76 4.84 -8.07
CA ARG A 35 13.45 4.19 -6.97
C ARG A 35 13.27 4.95 -5.65
N GLU A 36 13.62 6.23 -5.64
CA GLU A 36 13.56 7.06 -4.44
C GLU A 36 12.11 7.27 -3.97
N SER A 37 11.18 7.48 -4.90
CA SER A 37 9.76 7.64 -4.57
C SER A 37 9.17 6.36 -3.97
N MET A 38 9.46 5.19 -4.54
CA MET A 38 8.95 3.92 -3.98
C MET A 38 9.54 3.64 -2.59
N ILE A 39 10.86 3.81 -2.41
CA ILE A 39 11.49 3.62 -1.10
C ILE A 39 10.86 4.57 -0.08
N ARG A 40 10.73 5.85 -0.43
CA ARG A 40 10.09 6.85 0.45
C ARG A 40 8.65 6.47 0.78
N ALA A 41 7.88 5.99 -0.19
CA ALA A 41 6.49 5.61 0.01
C ALA A 41 6.33 4.41 0.95
N VAL A 42 7.13 3.35 0.75
CA VAL A 42 7.15 2.17 1.63
C VAL A 42 7.57 2.57 3.04
N GLU A 43 8.64 3.34 3.20
CA GLU A 43 9.09 3.79 4.53
C GLU A 43 8.09 4.72 5.22
N THR A 44 7.38 5.57 4.47
CA THR A 44 6.29 6.39 5.00
C THR A 44 5.13 5.51 5.47
N ALA A 45 4.72 4.53 4.66
CA ALA A 45 3.66 3.58 5.03
C ALA A 45 4.04 2.74 6.26
N LYS A 46 5.27 2.23 6.32
CA LYS A 46 5.83 1.51 7.48
C LYS A 46 5.81 2.37 8.74
N SER A 47 6.26 3.62 8.65
CA SER A 47 6.27 4.56 9.78
C SER A 47 4.84 4.82 10.30
N ARG A 48 3.88 5.05 9.39
CA ARG A 48 2.45 5.19 9.74
C ARG A 48 1.91 3.94 10.44
N SER A 49 2.24 2.75 9.94
CA SER A 49 1.87 1.46 10.56
C SER A 49 2.49 1.28 11.95
N ALA A 50 3.80 1.50 12.10
CA ALA A 50 4.48 1.40 13.39
C ALA A 50 3.85 2.33 14.44
N PHE A 51 3.52 3.55 14.01
CA PHE A 51 2.83 4.51 14.84
C PHE A 51 1.42 4.06 15.22
N ALA A 52 0.64 3.59 14.25
CA ALA A 52 -0.72 3.09 14.47
C ALA A 52 -0.76 1.91 15.45
N ALA A 53 0.14 0.93 15.25
CA ALA A 53 0.35 -0.19 16.16
C ALA A 53 0.64 0.27 17.60
N SER A 54 1.64 1.14 17.75
CA SER A 54 2.04 1.68 19.06
C SER A 54 0.89 2.38 19.78
N LYS A 55 0.13 3.22 19.06
CA LYS A 55 -1.03 3.90 19.63
C LYS A 55 -2.12 2.91 20.02
N ILE A 56 -2.50 1.98 19.15
CA ILE A 56 -3.51 0.96 19.46
C ILE A 56 -3.13 0.15 20.70
N LYS A 57 -1.87 -0.26 20.82
CA LYS A 57 -1.35 -1.00 21.98
C LYS A 57 -1.46 -0.22 23.29
N SER A 58 -1.31 1.10 23.23
CA SER A 58 -1.44 1.98 24.40
C SER A 58 -2.89 2.35 24.74
N LEU A 59 -3.87 2.05 23.88
CA LEU A 59 -5.28 2.32 24.17
C LEU A 59 -5.83 1.33 25.20
N GLY A 60 -6.04 1.82 26.42
CA GLY A 60 -6.74 1.06 27.47
C GLY A 60 -8.21 0.79 27.10
N ALA A 61 -8.75 -0.34 27.56
CA ALA A 61 -10.10 -0.79 27.23
C ALA A 61 -11.23 0.20 27.64
N LEU A 62 -10.97 1.08 28.62
CA LEU A 62 -11.97 1.98 29.20
C LEU A 62 -11.71 3.47 28.97
N ASP A 63 -10.62 3.85 28.30
CA ASP A 63 -10.32 5.27 28.06
C ASP A 63 -11.11 5.82 26.85
N LEU A 64 -12.40 6.07 27.07
CA LEU A 64 -13.33 6.65 26.08
C LEU A 64 -13.09 8.14 25.81
N LEU A 65 -12.31 8.81 26.67
CA LEU A 65 -11.90 10.19 26.48
C LEU A 65 -10.65 10.30 25.59
N ASN A 66 -9.92 9.19 25.38
CA ASN A 66 -8.78 9.15 24.50
C ASN A 66 -9.12 9.63 23.08
N SER A 67 -8.47 10.70 22.65
CA SER A 67 -8.74 11.30 21.35
C SER A 67 -8.32 10.41 20.17
N PHE A 68 -7.32 9.53 20.31
CA PHE A 68 -7.00 8.53 19.27
C PHE A 68 -8.06 7.42 19.21
N ARG A 69 -8.61 7.00 20.36
CA ARG A 69 -9.73 6.04 20.37
C ARG A 69 -10.97 6.63 19.70
N ARG A 70 -11.32 7.89 20.01
CA ARG A 70 -12.44 8.58 19.38
C ARG A 70 -12.27 8.69 17.86
N LEU A 71 -11.04 8.96 17.42
CA LEU A 71 -10.68 9.04 16.01
C LEU A 71 -10.80 7.67 15.33
N ALA A 72 -10.22 6.63 15.93
CA ALA A 72 -10.33 5.25 15.45
C ALA A 72 -11.79 4.78 15.34
N ASN A 73 -12.62 5.13 16.34
CA ASN A 73 -14.03 4.74 16.38
C ASN A 73 -14.86 5.31 15.21
N LEU A 74 -14.34 6.29 14.46
CA LEU A 74 -14.96 6.73 13.21
C LEU A 74 -14.93 5.61 12.16
N LEU A 75 -13.86 4.82 12.11
CA LEU A 75 -13.65 3.78 11.09
C LEU A 75 -13.91 2.38 11.62
N VAL A 76 -13.65 2.10 12.90
CA VAL A 76 -13.62 0.71 13.39
C VAL A 76 -14.24 0.56 14.77
N THR A 77 -14.65 -0.65 15.12
CA THR A 77 -15.06 -0.98 16.49
C THR A 77 -13.84 -1.19 17.39
N PHE A 78 -14.05 -1.24 18.71
CA PHE A 78 -12.97 -1.47 19.66
C PHE A 78 -12.30 -2.84 19.47
N ASP A 79 -13.07 -3.90 19.20
CA ASP A 79 -12.51 -5.22 18.94
C ASP A 79 -11.76 -5.25 17.60
N GLY A 80 -12.26 -4.52 16.59
CA GLY A 80 -11.57 -4.32 15.33
C GLY A 80 -10.19 -3.66 15.49
N LEU A 81 -10.04 -2.70 16.41
CA LEU A 81 -8.74 -2.05 16.66
C LEU A 81 -7.64 -3.04 17.06
N LYS A 82 -7.95 -4.02 17.91
CA LYS A 82 -6.96 -5.01 18.35
C LYS A 82 -6.45 -5.84 17.18
N THR A 83 -7.36 -6.28 16.31
CA THR A 83 -7.01 -7.02 15.09
C THR A 83 -6.10 -6.18 14.18
N LEU A 84 -6.42 -4.91 13.97
CA LEU A 84 -5.60 -4.01 13.14
C LEU A 84 -4.25 -3.69 13.76
N GLY A 85 -4.16 -3.59 15.09
CA GLY A 85 -2.90 -3.40 15.79
C GLY A 85 -1.87 -4.46 15.40
N ALA A 86 -2.26 -5.73 15.38
CA ALA A 86 -1.36 -6.83 14.96
C ALA A 86 -0.97 -6.74 13.48
N ARG A 87 -1.89 -6.34 12.59
CA ARG A 87 -1.60 -6.14 11.16
C ARG A 87 -0.59 -5.02 10.95
N TYR A 88 -0.73 -3.91 11.67
CA TYR A 88 0.22 -2.81 11.63
C TYR A 88 1.58 -3.16 12.22
N GLU A 89 1.63 -3.94 13.31
CA GLU A 89 2.90 -4.45 13.86
C GLU A 89 3.63 -5.30 12.81
N LYS A 90 2.90 -6.17 12.09
CA LYS A 90 3.45 -6.97 10.99
C LYS A 90 4.00 -6.10 9.86
N PHE A 91 3.23 -5.10 9.42
CA PHE A 91 3.65 -4.16 8.37
C PHE A 91 4.89 -3.37 8.79
N ALA A 92 4.89 -2.85 10.02
CA ALA A 92 6.01 -2.07 10.55
C ALA A 92 7.35 -2.84 10.53
N GLY A 93 7.30 -4.17 10.64
CA GLY A 93 8.46 -5.05 10.59
C GLY A 93 9.00 -5.36 9.19
N VAL A 94 8.42 -4.83 8.10
CA VAL A 94 8.87 -5.10 6.73
C VAL A 94 10.33 -4.68 6.50
N GLU A 95 11.14 -5.54 5.89
CA GLU A 95 12.55 -5.30 5.58
C GLU A 95 12.80 -5.17 4.08
N GLY A 96 13.56 -4.14 3.68
CA GLY A 96 13.96 -3.93 2.28
C GLY A 96 14.16 -2.45 1.94
N PRO A 97 14.41 -2.12 0.66
CA PRO A 97 14.50 -3.08 -0.44
C PRO A 97 15.78 -3.93 -0.36
N ILE A 98 15.64 -5.25 -0.40
CA ILE A 98 16.76 -6.22 -0.37
C ILE A 98 17.40 -6.32 -1.75
N GLY A 99 18.74 -6.28 -1.85
CA GLY A 99 19.47 -6.39 -3.13
C GLY A 99 19.96 -5.04 -3.70
N ALA A 100 19.96 -3.97 -2.89
CA ALA A 100 20.38 -2.63 -3.31
C ALA A 100 21.82 -2.58 -3.84
N ASN A 101 22.71 -3.36 -3.22
CA ASN A 101 24.12 -3.40 -3.61
C ASN A 101 24.40 -4.21 -4.88
N SER A 102 23.43 -5.00 -5.35
CA SER A 102 23.54 -5.86 -6.53
C SER A 102 22.66 -5.40 -7.70
N GLY A 103 22.10 -4.19 -7.64
CA GLY A 103 21.23 -3.65 -8.69
C GLY A 103 19.87 -4.34 -8.82
N PHE A 104 19.47 -5.14 -7.80
CA PHE A 104 18.19 -5.88 -7.67
C PHE A 104 17.87 -6.91 -8.77
N ALA A 105 18.03 -6.58 -10.04
CA ALA A 105 17.80 -7.44 -11.20
C ALA A 105 18.81 -8.58 -11.32
N ASP A 106 20.06 -8.32 -10.94
CA ASP A 106 21.15 -9.31 -10.90
C ASP A 106 21.27 -9.95 -9.52
N SER A 107 20.34 -9.65 -8.60
CA SER A 107 20.34 -10.22 -7.27
C SER A 107 19.97 -11.72 -7.34
N PRO A 108 20.67 -12.58 -6.60
CA PRO A 108 20.28 -13.98 -6.42
C PRO A 108 18.83 -14.16 -5.96
N GLU A 109 18.30 -13.17 -5.25
CA GLU A 109 16.93 -13.06 -4.75
C GLU A 109 15.89 -12.93 -5.88
N TRP A 110 16.23 -12.29 -7.00
CA TRP A 110 15.36 -12.16 -8.17
C TRP A 110 15.54 -13.30 -9.20
N THR A 111 16.78 -13.74 -9.43
CA THR A 111 17.09 -14.74 -10.46
C THR A 111 16.78 -16.18 -10.03
N GLY A 112 16.43 -16.41 -8.77
CA GLY A 112 16.01 -17.72 -8.24
C GLY A 112 17.06 -18.82 -8.37
N ARG A 113 18.32 -18.49 -8.70
CA ARG A 113 19.36 -19.49 -9.01
C ARG A 113 19.93 -20.19 -7.78
N SER A 114 19.61 -19.76 -6.56
CA SER A 114 20.07 -20.46 -5.36
C SER A 114 19.18 -20.41 -4.12
N ASN A 115 18.28 -19.44 -3.92
CA ASN A 115 17.26 -19.55 -2.86
C ASN A 115 16.10 -18.51 -2.98
N PRO A 116 14.96 -18.86 -3.59
CA PRO A 116 13.78 -17.98 -3.65
C PRO A 116 13.06 -17.78 -2.29
N SER A 117 13.54 -18.39 -1.20
CA SER A 117 12.92 -18.33 0.14
C SER A 117 13.08 -16.99 0.88
N ASN A 118 13.54 -15.93 0.23
CA ASN A 118 14.04 -14.73 0.92
C ASN A 118 13.29 -13.44 0.61
N ILE A 119 12.33 -13.43 -0.32
CA ILE A 119 11.54 -12.25 -0.68
C ILE A 119 10.07 -12.64 -0.73
N ASP A 120 9.24 -11.88 -0.03
CA ASP A 120 7.78 -12.08 0.01
C ASP A 120 7.09 -11.32 -1.13
N PHE A 121 7.58 -10.12 -1.48
CA PHE A 121 6.99 -9.33 -2.57
C PHE A 121 7.97 -8.41 -3.32
N VAL A 122 7.58 -8.03 -4.54
CA VAL A 122 8.32 -7.13 -5.42
C VAL A 122 7.44 -5.95 -5.81
N ILE A 123 8.01 -4.75 -5.88
CA ILE A 123 7.35 -3.59 -6.50
C ILE A 123 7.88 -3.40 -7.92
N TYR A 124 6.97 -3.42 -8.90
CA TYR A 124 7.25 -3.23 -10.32
C TYR A 124 6.71 -1.88 -10.80
N CYS A 125 7.56 -1.13 -11.51
CA CYS A 125 7.19 0.08 -12.23
C CYS A 125 7.21 -0.29 -13.70
N ALA A 126 6.15 0.02 -14.44
CA ALA A 126 6.00 -0.39 -15.85
C ALA A 126 6.29 0.77 -16.85
N PRO A 127 7.41 1.52 -16.77
CA PRO A 127 7.61 2.71 -17.60
C PRO A 127 7.57 2.41 -19.10
N ASP A 128 7.84 1.16 -19.49
CA ASP A 128 7.75 0.66 -20.85
C ASP A 128 6.33 0.77 -21.41
N LEU A 129 5.29 0.46 -20.62
CA LEU A 129 3.89 0.51 -21.05
C LEU A 129 3.43 1.92 -21.47
N ALA A 130 4.12 2.97 -21.03
CA ALA A 130 3.77 4.35 -21.38
C ALA A 130 4.42 4.85 -22.69
N ARG A 131 5.36 4.09 -23.29
CA ARG A 131 6.25 4.62 -24.34
C ARG A 131 6.00 4.12 -25.77
N VAL A 132 5.20 3.09 -26.01
CA VAL A 132 5.06 2.54 -27.37
C VAL A 132 3.62 2.03 -27.64
N PRO A 133 2.90 2.56 -28.66
CA PRO A 133 1.59 2.04 -29.09
C PRO A 133 1.67 0.72 -29.88
N ASP A 134 2.78 0.49 -30.59
CA ASP A 134 3.01 -0.70 -31.41
C ASP A 134 4.12 -1.54 -30.80
N TYR A 135 3.75 -2.63 -30.12
CA TYR A 135 4.75 -3.60 -29.69
C TYR A 135 4.97 -4.67 -30.76
N PRO A 136 6.15 -4.73 -31.42
CA PRO A 136 6.56 -5.96 -32.06
C PRO A 136 6.73 -7.01 -30.96
N GLU A 137 6.37 -8.26 -31.26
CA GLU A 137 6.44 -9.42 -30.36
C GLU A 137 7.70 -9.35 -29.48
N PHE A 138 7.52 -8.95 -28.22
CA PHE A 138 8.61 -8.89 -27.28
C PHE A 138 9.19 -10.29 -27.15
N THR A 139 10.52 -10.39 -27.16
CA THR A 139 11.20 -11.56 -26.60
C THR A 139 10.96 -11.53 -25.09
N TYR A 140 9.84 -12.12 -24.69
CA TYR A 140 9.33 -12.12 -23.33
C TYR A 140 10.36 -12.72 -22.36
N ASP A 141 10.92 -11.88 -21.50
CA ASP A 141 11.70 -12.32 -20.35
C ASP A 141 10.84 -13.25 -19.49
N ARG A 142 11.34 -14.45 -19.13
CA ARG A 142 10.58 -15.46 -18.38
C ARG A 142 10.12 -14.93 -17.01
N ALA A 143 10.81 -13.94 -16.45
CA ALA A 143 10.37 -13.23 -15.26
C ALA A 143 9.13 -12.36 -15.51
N LYS A 144 9.03 -11.71 -16.68
CA LYS A 144 7.81 -11.00 -17.14
C LYS A 144 6.68 -11.99 -17.49
N MET A 145 6.98 -13.16 -18.07
CA MET A 145 5.96 -14.17 -18.40
C MET A 145 5.25 -14.76 -17.19
N ARG A 146 5.94 -14.89 -16.03
CA ARG A 146 5.32 -15.40 -14.80
C ARG A 146 4.26 -14.45 -14.21
N VAL A 147 4.32 -13.18 -14.59
CA VAL A 147 3.36 -12.14 -14.19
C VAL A 147 2.19 -12.08 -15.19
N LEU A 148 2.39 -12.45 -16.47
CA LEU A 148 1.46 -12.30 -17.61
C LEU A 148 0.47 -13.45 -17.83
N ALA A 149 -0.24 -13.86 -16.77
CA ALA A 149 -1.51 -14.54 -16.92
C ALA A 149 -2.58 -13.62 -17.57
N SER A 150 -3.66 -14.18 -18.12
CA SER A 150 -4.76 -13.42 -18.78
C SER A 150 -5.47 -12.41 -17.88
N ASP A 151 -5.28 -12.51 -16.56
CA ASP A 151 -5.80 -11.60 -15.53
C ASP A 151 -4.69 -10.68 -14.95
N ASN A 152 -3.57 -10.52 -15.66
CA ASN A 152 -2.43 -9.73 -15.18
C ASN A 152 -2.76 -8.23 -15.07
N PRO A 153 -2.47 -7.58 -13.93
CA PRO A 153 -2.36 -6.12 -13.78
C PRO A 153 -1.78 -5.35 -14.97
N LEU A 154 -0.71 -5.86 -15.60
CA LEU A 154 -0.06 -5.21 -16.74
C LEU A 154 -0.97 -5.21 -17.97
N LEU A 155 -1.73 -6.28 -18.21
CA LEU A 155 -2.69 -6.32 -19.31
C LEU A 155 -3.88 -5.40 -19.04
N GLN A 156 -4.31 -5.27 -17.78
CA GLN A 156 -5.35 -4.32 -17.40
C GLN A 156 -4.88 -2.87 -17.60
N ILE A 157 -3.69 -2.52 -17.11
CA ILE A 157 -3.07 -1.20 -17.30
C ILE A 157 -2.86 -0.91 -18.79
N GLN A 158 -2.35 -1.87 -19.56
CA GLN A 158 -2.17 -1.73 -21.00
C GLN A 158 -3.50 -1.49 -21.73
N LYS A 159 -4.54 -2.31 -21.47
CA LYS A 159 -5.88 -2.13 -22.04
C LYS A 159 -6.47 -0.76 -21.70
N ASP A 160 -6.24 -0.28 -20.49
CA ASP A 160 -6.68 1.06 -20.10
C ASP A 160 -5.94 2.14 -20.90
N ILE A 161 -4.65 1.93 -21.22
CA ILE A 161 -3.79 2.88 -21.95
C ILE A 161 -4.27 2.94 -23.40
N GLU A 162 -4.44 1.77 -24.03
CA GLU A 162 -4.95 1.61 -25.39
C GLU A 162 -6.36 2.21 -25.56
N ALA A 163 -7.23 2.03 -24.56
CA ALA A 163 -8.58 2.58 -24.56
C ALA A 163 -8.64 4.09 -24.28
N ASN A 164 -7.50 4.78 -24.13
CA ASN A 164 -7.39 6.18 -23.73
C ASN A 164 -8.25 6.54 -22.50
N LYS A 165 -8.49 5.58 -21.61
CA LYS A 165 -9.27 5.83 -20.38
C LYS A 165 -8.58 6.85 -19.47
N PHE A 166 -7.29 7.08 -19.69
CA PHE A 166 -6.45 8.06 -19.01
C PHE A 166 -6.77 9.52 -19.34
N ALA A 167 -7.58 9.80 -20.37
CA ALA A 167 -8.18 11.14 -20.54
C ALA A 167 -9.11 11.49 -19.37
N ASP A 168 -9.73 10.47 -18.77
CA ASP A 168 -10.43 10.56 -17.50
C ASP A 168 -9.46 10.19 -16.37
N LYS A 169 -8.73 11.21 -15.87
CA LYS A 169 -7.78 11.06 -14.74
C LYS A 169 -8.39 10.36 -13.52
N GLU A 170 -9.72 10.29 -13.43
CA GLU A 170 -10.47 9.71 -12.33
C GLU A 170 -10.78 8.21 -12.49
N LYS A 171 -10.32 7.55 -13.56
CA LYS A 171 -10.45 6.09 -13.80
C LYS A 171 -9.11 5.35 -13.81
N ILE A 172 -8.04 6.02 -13.42
CA ILE A 172 -6.70 5.45 -13.46
C ILE A 172 -6.49 4.57 -12.22
N ASN A 173 -6.40 3.25 -12.42
CA ASN A 173 -5.89 2.35 -11.37
C ASN A 173 -4.44 2.75 -11.06
N LEU A 174 -4.19 3.13 -9.81
CA LEU A 174 -2.94 3.77 -9.37
C LEU A 174 -1.80 2.74 -9.27
N ALA A 175 -2.15 1.59 -8.71
CA ALA A 175 -1.37 0.38 -8.65
C ALA A 175 -2.35 -0.80 -8.64
N VAL A 176 -1.82 -2.00 -8.85
CA VAL A 176 -2.59 -3.23 -8.70
C VAL A 176 -1.66 -4.29 -8.14
N THR A 177 -2.13 -4.98 -7.11
CA THR A 177 -1.43 -6.12 -6.52
C THR A 177 -1.88 -7.41 -7.18
N PHE A 178 -0.90 -8.28 -7.49
CA PHE A 178 -1.11 -9.62 -7.96
C PHE A 178 -0.46 -10.62 -7.02
N ASN A 179 -1.28 -11.57 -6.59
CA ASN A 179 -0.87 -12.73 -5.82
C ASN A 179 -0.88 -13.88 -6.83
N ALA A 180 0.25 -14.58 -6.99
CA ALA A 180 0.29 -15.72 -7.92
C ALA A 180 -0.81 -16.73 -7.51
N PRO A 181 -1.80 -17.02 -8.37
CA PRO A 181 -2.86 -17.93 -7.99
C PRO A 181 -2.24 -19.29 -7.76
N SER A 182 -2.41 -19.84 -6.56
CA SER A 182 -2.03 -21.22 -6.24
C SER A 182 -2.63 -22.23 -7.23
N THR A 183 -3.71 -21.87 -7.93
CA THR A 183 -4.39 -22.67 -8.94
C THR A 183 -3.74 -22.65 -10.32
N MET A 184 -2.85 -21.70 -10.62
CA MET A 184 -2.15 -21.61 -11.92
C MET A 184 -0.87 -22.45 -11.99
N ILE A 185 -0.42 -22.96 -10.84
CA ILE A 185 0.79 -23.76 -10.73
C ILE A 185 0.43 -25.06 -10.03
N GLU A 186 0.49 -26.17 -10.77
CA GLU A 186 0.14 -27.50 -10.24
C GLU A 186 0.99 -27.87 -9.02
N ASN A 187 2.25 -27.40 -8.99
CA ASN A 187 3.15 -27.58 -7.86
C ASN A 187 3.05 -26.42 -6.86
N GLN A 188 2.38 -26.65 -5.74
CA GLN A 188 2.24 -25.68 -4.65
C GLN A 188 3.58 -25.22 -4.04
N GLU A 189 4.62 -26.07 -4.05
CA GLU A 189 5.95 -25.70 -3.58
C GLU A 189 6.67 -24.77 -4.56
N GLU A 190 6.34 -24.84 -5.85
CA GLU A 190 6.83 -23.90 -6.85
C GLU A 190 6.05 -22.59 -6.82
N ALA A 191 4.74 -22.66 -6.60
CA ALA A 191 3.88 -21.50 -6.40
C ALA A 191 4.33 -20.65 -5.19
N ALA A 192 4.65 -21.30 -4.07
CA ALA A 192 5.13 -20.64 -2.86
C ALA A 192 6.52 -19.96 -3.02
N LYS A 193 7.23 -20.22 -4.12
CA LYS A 193 8.51 -19.56 -4.44
C LYS A 193 8.34 -18.29 -5.27
N ILE A 194 7.11 -17.97 -5.69
CA ILE A 194 6.83 -16.77 -6.47
C ILE A 194 6.44 -15.65 -5.50
N PRO A 195 7.21 -14.55 -5.45
CA PRO A 195 6.84 -13.41 -4.64
C PRO A 195 5.58 -12.74 -5.21
N ASP A 196 4.74 -12.21 -4.32
CA ASP A 196 3.64 -11.35 -4.74
C ASP A 196 4.19 -10.08 -5.43
N THR A 197 3.39 -9.41 -6.26
CA THR A 197 3.84 -8.23 -7.01
C THR A 197 2.87 -7.07 -6.86
N ILE A 198 3.38 -5.90 -6.50
CA ILE A 198 2.67 -4.61 -6.64
C ILE A 198 3.11 -3.96 -7.95
N THR A 199 2.20 -3.81 -8.90
CA THR A 199 2.46 -3.16 -10.18
C THR A 199 1.95 -1.73 -10.13
N VAL A 200 2.87 -0.76 -10.20
CA VAL A 200 2.53 0.67 -10.18
C VAL A 200 2.29 1.19 -11.60
N ASN A 201 1.20 1.93 -11.77
CA ASN A 201 0.83 2.48 -13.07
C ASN A 201 1.80 3.60 -13.50
N PRO A 202 2.48 3.45 -14.64
CA PRO A 202 3.53 4.38 -15.07
C PRO A 202 2.98 5.75 -15.50
N VAL A 203 1.77 5.79 -16.07
CA VAL A 203 1.12 7.04 -16.50
C VAL A 203 0.69 7.85 -15.29
N TRP A 204 0.16 7.19 -14.26
CA TRP A 204 -0.18 7.83 -13.00
C TRP A 204 1.06 8.40 -12.30
N MET A 205 2.12 7.59 -12.18
CA MET A 205 3.40 8.01 -11.59
C MET A 205 3.99 9.22 -12.31
N ALA A 206 4.05 9.18 -13.65
CA ALA A 206 4.54 10.31 -14.44
C ALA A 206 3.68 11.57 -14.24
N THR A 207 2.35 11.42 -14.27
CA THR A 207 1.40 12.52 -14.05
C THR A 207 1.58 13.16 -12.68
N LYS A 208 1.60 12.35 -11.62
CA LYS A 208 1.76 12.85 -10.24
C LYS A 208 3.11 13.47 -9.99
N ASN A 209 4.15 12.95 -10.64
CA ASN A 209 5.46 13.58 -10.58
C ASN A 209 5.44 14.98 -11.21
N GLN A 210 4.87 15.12 -12.41
CA GLN A 210 4.76 16.40 -13.10
C GLN A 210 3.93 17.42 -12.32
N GLU A 211 2.86 16.97 -11.65
CA GLU A 211 2.01 17.80 -10.81
C GLU A 211 2.64 18.13 -9.44
N GLY A 212 3.78 17.53 -9.08
CA GLY A 212 4.37 17.65 -7.75
C GLY A 212 3.52 17.01 -6.65
N GLU A 213 2.66 16.06 -7.01
CA GLU A 213 1.65 15.44 -6.15
C GLU A 213 1.94 13.96 -5.83
N LEU A 214 3.14 13.45 -6.11
CA LEU A 214 3.54 12.10 -5.68
C LEU A 214 3.39 11.89 -4.17
N PHE A 215 3.61 12.95 -3.39
CA PHE A 215 3.42 12.98 -1.94
C PHE A 215 2.58 14.19 -1.58
N SER A 216 1.75 14.08 -0.54
CA SER A 216 1.01 15.23 -0.03
C SER A 216 1.96 16.32 0.48
N SER A 217 1.95 17.48 -0.18
CA SER A 217 2.77 18.63 0.21
C SER A 217 2.17 19.38 1.40
N ASP A 218 2.99 20.18 2.08
CA ASP A 218 2.50 21.08 3.14
C ASP A 218 1.50 22.11 2.59
N GLU A 219 1.68 22.58 1.35
CA GLU A 219 0.71 23.46 0.69
C GLU A 219 -0.65 22.78 0.50
N LYS A 220 -0.65 21.52 0.01
CA LYS A 220 -1.87 20.73 -0.15
C LYS A 220 -2.54 20.50 1.19
N PHE A 221 -1.76 20.19 2.23
CA PHE A 221 -2.26 20.04 3.59
C PHE A 221 -2.92 21.33 4.11
N GLU A 222 -2.24 22.48 4.01
CA GLU A 222 -2.79 23.77 4.45
C GLU A 222 -4.05 24.14 3.65
N LYS A 223 -4.10 23.84 2.35
CA LYS A 223 -5.33 24.01 1.54
C LYS A 223 -6.48 23.15 2.05
N MET A 224 -6.23 21.89 2.39
CA MET A 224 -7.25 20.95 2.86
C MET A 224 -7.69 21.19 4.33
N LYS A 225 -6.84 21.83 5.14
CA LYS A 225 -7.12 22.23 6.53
C LYS A 225 -7.96 23.51 6.63
N LYS A 226 -7.96 24.38 5.60
CA LYS A 226 -8.71 25.64 5.62
C LYS A 226 -10.20 25.41 5.86
N LYS A 227 -10.81 26.29 6.68
CA LYS A 227 -12.26 26.31 6.89
C LYS A 227 -12.98 26.43 5.54
N GLY A 228 -13.91 25.51 5.29
CA GLY A 228 -14.67 25.45 4.03
C GLY A 228 -14.05 24.56 2.95
N ALA A 229 -12.88 23.94 3.17
CA ALA A 229 -12.27 23.03 2.18
C ALA A 229 -13.22 21.90 1.75
N LEU A 230 -13.93 21.28 2.69
CA LEU A 230 -14.95 20.27 2.35
C LEU A 230 -16.12 20.86 1.55
N ALA A 231 -16.54 22.09 1.85
CA ALA A 231 -17.63 22.74 1.10
C ALA A 231 -17.21 23.03 -0.35
N GLU A 232 -15.95 23.39 -0.59
CA GLU A 232 -15.41 23.54 -1.94
C GLU A 232 -15.36 22.19 -2.68
N LEU A 233 -14.82 21.14 -2.04
CA LEU A 233 -14.79 19.80 -2.65
C LEU A 233 -16.18 19.26 -2.96
N LYS A 234 -17.18 19.56 -2.13
CA LYS A 234 -18.58 19.19 -2.35
C LYS A 234 -19.17 19.75 -3.65
N LYS A 235 -18.67 20.90 -4.14
CA LYS A 235 -19.10 21.46 -5.43
C LYS A 235 -18.61 20.63 -6.62
N GLU A 236 -17.56 19.85 -6.43
CA GLU A 236 -16.96 18.98 -7.45
C GLU A 236 -17.53 17.55 -7.42
N TRP A 237 -18.37 17.21 -6.44
CA TRP A 237 -18.94 15.87 -6.30
C TRP A 237 -19.83 15.52 -7.49
N LYS A 238 -19.61 14.34 -8.08
CA LYS A 238 -20.37 13.80 -9.22
C LYS A 238 -20.77 12.36 -8.93
N GLY A 239 -22.07 12.07 -8.89
CA GLY A 239 -22.59 10.73 -8.61
C GLY A 239 -22.14 10.21 -7.24
N ASP A 240 -21.58 9.00 -7.22
CA ASP A 240 -21.10 8.34 -6.00
C ASP A 240 -19.72 8.87 -5.52
N LYS A 241 -19.05 9.74 -6.28
CA LYS A 241 -17.73 10.28 -5.93
C LYS A 241 -17.86 11.43 -4.93
N LYS A 242 -17.48 11.18 -3.67
CA LYS A 242 -17.58 12.12 -2.55
C LYS A 242 -16.22 12.36 -1.89
N ALA A 243 -15.29 12.97 -2.63
CA ALA A 243 -13.96 13.25 -2.11
C ALA A 243 -14.00 14.25 -0.95
N THR A 244 -13.28 13.95 0.12
CA THR A 244 -13.13 14.77 1.32
C THR A 244 -11.69 15.28 1.46
N PRO A 245 -11.43 16.25 2.36
CA PRO A 245 -10.07 16.67 2.67
C PRO A 245 -9.12 15.53 3.06
N VAL A 246 -9.59 14.52 3.80
CA VAL A 246 -8.80 13.31 4.13
C VAL A 246 -8.45 12.52 2.88
N ASP A 247 -9.40 12.32 1.96
CA ASP A 247 -9.15 11.58 0.71
C ASP A 247 -8.07 12.28 -0.13
N LYS A 248 -8.04 13.61 -0.11
CA LYS A 248 -6.98 14.36 -0.79
C LYS A 248 -5.61 14.16 -0.15
N MET A 249 -5.52 13.91 1.16
CA MET A 249 -4.26 13.55 1.84
C MET A 249 -3.88 12.08 1.62
N PHE A 250 -4.89 11.22 1.47
CA PHE A 250 -4.72 9.79 1.24
C PHE A 250 -4.24 9.48 -0.18
N ASN A 251 -4.75 10.19 -1.19
CA ASN A 251 -4.45 9.98 -2.61
C ASN A 251 -3.05 10.51 -2.99
N ASP A 252 -2.03 9.99 -2.34
CA ASP A 252 -0.62 10.11 -2.66
C ASP A 252 0.04 8.72 -2.72
N LEU A 253 1.30 8.65 -3.14
CA LEU A 253 1.98 7.37 -3.33
C LEU A 253 2.12 6.56 -2.04
N ALA A 254 2.29 7.21 -0.89
CA ALA A 254 2.40 6.48 0.38
C ALA A 254 1.05 5.88 0.79
N GLY A 255 -0.07 6.57 0.57
CA GLY A 255 -1.41 6.03 0.77
C GLY A 255 -1.70 4.84 -0.14
N THR A 256 -1.40 4.97 -1.44
CA THR A 256 -1.53 3.88 -2.41
C THR A 256 -0.71 2.66 -2.02
N ILE A 257 0.59 2.83 -1.73
CA ILE A 257 1.45 1.69 -1.32
C ILE A 257 0.94 1.05 -0.04
N HIS A 258 0.48 1.83 0.94
CA HIS A 258 -0.08 1.28 2.17
C HIS A 258 -1.33 0.42 1.89
N HIS A 259 -2.22 0.90 1.03
CA HIS A 259 -3.38 0.13 0.57
C HIS A 259 -2.97 -1.17 -0.13
N GLU A 260 -2.14 -1.09 -1.17
CA GLU A 260 -1.71 -2.24 -1.96
C GLU A 260 -1.03 -3.33 -1.13
N MET A 261 -0.24 -2.93 -0.14
CA MET A 261 0.44 -3.86 0.74
C MET A 261 -0.52 -4.82 1.46
N PHE A 262 -1.74 -4.40 1.79
CA PHE A 262 -2.71 -5.28 2.44
C PHE A 262 -3.35 -6.30 1.47
N HIS A 263 -3.22 -6.11 0.15
CA HIS A 263 -3.58 -7.12 -0.84
C HIS A 263 -2.56 -8.25 -0.93
N LEU A 264 -1.33 -8.09 -0.44
CA LEU A 264 -0.32 -9.15 -0.50
C LEU A 264 -0.70 -10.32 0.43
N SER A 265 -0.34 -11.53 0.02
CA SER A 265 -0.52 -12.78 0.76
C SER A 265 0.18 -12.70 2.12
N ALA A 266 1.35 -12.06 2.16
CA ALA A 266 2.09 -11.79 3.39
C ALA A 266 1.28 -10.96 4.41
N PHE A 267 0.25 -10.22 3.99
CA PHE A 267 -0.62 -9.41 4.83
C PHE A 267 -2.06 -9.91 4.92
N GLY A 268 -2.37 -11.06 4.32
CA GLY A 268 -3.68 -11.71 4.42
C GLY A 268 -4.52 -11.70 3.15
N ALA A 269 -3.97 -11.22 2.02
CA ALA A 269 -4.66 -11.19 0.73
C ALA A 269 -6.04 -10.54 0.79
N HIS A 270 -6.12 -9.37 1.42
CA HIS A 270 -7.37 -8.64 1.55
C HIS A 270 -7.89 -8.20 0.19
N LEU A 271 -9.21 -8.05 0.03
CA LEU A 271 -9.85 -7.60 -1.21
C LEU A 271 -10.48 -6.23 -1.01
N ASP A 272 -10.59 -5.47 -2.09
CA ASP A 272 -11.32 -4.20 -2.10
C ASP A 272 -12.81 -4.45 -1.99
N LEU A 273 -13.32 -4.61 -0.77
CA LEU A 273 -14.71 -4.98 -0.55
C LEU A 273 -15.64 -3.76 -0.50
N PRO A 274 -16.80 -3.82 -1.20
CA PRO A 274 -17.24 -4.88 -2.09
C PRO A 274 -16.48 -4.86 -3.42
N GLU A 275 -15.99 -6.04 -3.83
CA GLU A 275 -15.01 -6.36 -4.91
C GLU A 275 -15.23 -5.67 -6.26
N LYS A 276 -16.41 -5.07 -6.47
CA LYS A 276 -16.85 -4.46 -7.75
C LYS A 276 -17.68 -3.19 -7.56
N SER A 277 -17.66 -2.56 -6.38
CA SER A 277 -18.42 -1.32 -6.16
C SER A 277 -17.50 -0.11 -6.07
N PRO A 278 -17.73 0.97 -6.85
CA PRO A 278 -17.08 2.26 -6.60
C PRO A 278 -17.40 2.82 -5.20
N LYS A 279 -18.37 2.22 -4.51
CA LYS A 279 -18.65 2.51 -3.11
C LYS A 279 -17.57 1.96 -2.17
N ALA A 280 -16.69 1.03 -2.53
CA ALA A 280 -15.67 0.49 -1.62
C ALA A 280 -14.62 1.50 -1.11
N TYR A 281 -14.56 2.68 -1.73
CA TYR A 281 -13.46 3.63 -1.55
C TYR A 281 -13.91 4.99 -0.98
N ASN A 282 -12.94 5.73 -0.45
CA ASN A 282 -13.00 7.03 0.23
C ASN A 282 -13.46 6.99 1.70
N TRP A 283 -13.12 8.08 2.40
CA TRP A 283 -13.36 8.31 3.81
C TRP A 283 -14.81 8.07 4.24
N MET A 284 -15.76 8.70 3.55
CA MET A 284 -17.17 8.65 3.94
C MET A 284 -17.71 7.21 3.96
N TYR A 285 -17.30 6.41 2.98
CA TYR A 285 -17.72 5.02 2.90
C TYR A 285 -17.13 4.20 4.04
N ASN A 286 -15.83 4.35 4.30
CA ASN A 286 -15.16 3.61 5.36
C ASN A 286 -15.69 4.00 6.76
N VAL A 287 -16.17 5.23 6.94
CA VAL A 287 -16.90 5.65 8.15
C VAL A 287 -18.28 4.98 8.26
N GLU A 288 -19.00 4.85 7.14
CA GLU A 288 -20.34 4.26 7.10
C GLU A 288 -20.30 2.73 7.32
N MET A 289 -19.41 2.05 6.59
CA MET A 289 -19.44 0.59 6.48
C MET A 289 -18.50 -0.12 7.45
N LYS A 290 -17.39 0.51 7.84
CA LYS A 290 -16.44 -0.02 8.83
C LYS A 290 -15.96 -1.44 8.54
N ILE A 291 -15.75 -1.77 7.26
CA ILE A 291 -15.33 -3.10 6.82
C ILE A 291 -13.87 -3.30 7.23
N LEU A 292 -13.66 -4.06 8.30
CA LEU A 292 -12.34 -4.25 8.93
C LEU A 292 -11.27 -4.76 7.96
N ASP A 293 -11.68 -5.55 6.97
CA ASP A 293 -10.80 -6.18 5.99
C ASP A 293 -10.63 -5.37 4.70
N ASN A 294 -11.14 -4.13 4.64
CA ASN A 294 -10.89 -3.22 3.52
C ASN A 294 -9.47 -2.61 3.65
N PRO A 295 -8.57 -2.83 2.67
CA PRO A 295 -7.24 -2.23 2.65
C PRO A 295 -7.23 -0.71 2.78
N GLU A 296 -8.20 -0.02 2.17
CA GLU A 296 -8.27 1.43 2.26
C GLU A 296 -8.63 1.90 3.67
N LEU A 297 -9.53 1.20 4.37
CA LEU A 297 -9.83 1.47 5.77
C LEU A 297 -8.56 1.41 6.63
N MET A 298 -7.76 0.36 6.43
CA MET A 298 -6.53 0.15 7.19
C MET A 298 -5.51 1.25 6.89
N ALA A 299 -5.34 1.63 5.63
CA ALA A 299 -4.42 2.69 5.25
C ALA A 299 -4.90 4.09 5.73
N LEU A 300 -6.22 4.36 5.68
CA LEU A 300 -6.84 5.59 6.19
C LEU A 300 -6.70 5.72 7.71
N LEU A 301 -6.90 4.65 8.47
CA LEU A 301 -6.75 4.68 9.93
C LEU A 301 -5.31 5.03 10.34
N ALA A 302 -4.31 4.47 9.64
CA ALA A 302 -2.91 4.83 9.90
C ALA A 302 -2.62 6.29 9.53
N LEU A 303 -3.17 6.78 8.41
CA LEU A 303 -3.05 8.18 7.99
C LEU A 303 -3.65 9.14 9.03
N ILE A 304 -4.88 8.91 9.52
CA ILE A 304 -5.50 9.86 10.46
C ILE A 304 -4.77 9.89 11.81
N PHE A 305 -4.17 8.77 12.22
CA PHE A 305 -3.30 8.74 13.40
C PHE A 305 -2.04 9.58 13.18
N ASP A 306 -1.40 9.46 12.03
CA ASP A 306 -0.25 10.27 11.61
C ASP A 306 -0.59 11.76 11.55
N LEU A 307 -1.70 12.14 10.90
CA LEU A 307 -2.19 13.53 10.84
C LEU A 307 -2.44 14.10 12.25
N LYS A 308 -3.01 13.30 13.15
CA LYS A 308 -3.27 13.71 14.53
C LYS A 308 -2.00 13.95 15.33
N GLU A 309 -1.00 13.08 15.18
CA GLU A 309 0.24 13.21 15.96
C GLU A 309 1.18 14.23 15.35
N ASN A 310 1.47 14.11 14.06
CA ASN A 310 2.56 14.85 13.43
C ASN A 310 2.09 16.18 12.84
N LYS A 311 0.82 16.28 12.44
CA LYS A 311 0.23 17.53 11.93
C LYS A 311 -0.73 18.20 12.92
N LYS A 312 -0.94 17.60 14.10
CA LYS A 312 -1.79 18.11 15.20
C LYS A 312 -3.20 18.49 14.75
N VAL A 313 -3.78 17.68 13.85
CA VAL A 313 -5.12 17.88 13.28
C VAL A 313 -6.05 16.74 13.66
N MET A 314 -7.29 17.06 14.00
CA MET A 314 -8.37 16.11 14.16
C MET A 314 -9.13 15.92 12.85
N VAL A 315 -9.64 14.71 12.64
CA VAL A 315 -10.54 14.41 11.54
C VAL A 315 -11.94 14.19 12.10
N ASN A 316 -12.96 14.77 11.47
CA ASN A 316 -14.36 14.49 11.81
C ASN A 316 -14.96 13.41 10.92
N LYS A 317 -16.18 12.95 11.26
CA LYS A 317 -16.91 11.94 10.48
C LYS A 317 -17.13 12.31 9.00
N ASP A 318 -17.13 13.61 8.66
CA ASP A 318 -17.35 14.10 7.31
C ASP A 318 -16.04 14.23 6.50
N GLY A 319 -14.90 13.86 7.08
CA GLY A 319 -13.58 13.88 6.44
C GLY A 319 -12.92 15.26 6.45
N GLU A 320 -13.42 16.20 7.24
CA GLU A 320 -12.78 17.50 7.44
C GLU A 320 -11.56 17.40 8.34
N LEU A 321 -10.52 18.16 7.99
CA LEU A 321 -9.33 18.39 8.80
C LEU A 321 -9.56 19.62 9.71
N LYS A 322 -9.46 19.45 11.03
CA LYS A 322 -9.67 20.50 12.05
C LYS A 322 -8.47 20.65 12.98
#